data_AF-A0A1R2BI26-F1
#
_entry.id   AF-A0A1R2BI26-F1
#
_cell.length_a   1.000
_cell.length_b   1.000
_cell.length_c   1.000
_cell.angle_alpha   90.00
_cell.angle_beta   90.00
_cell.angle_gamma   90.00
#
_symmetry.space_group_name_H-M   'P 1'
#
loop_
_entity.id
_entity.type
_entity.pdbx_description
1 polymer ?
#
loop_
_entity_poly.entity_id
_entity_poly.type
_entity_poly.pdbx_seq_one_letter_code
_entity_poly.pdbx_strand_id
1 'polypeptide(L)'
;MEENSELRLDDIVKITVAEGQVFYLEKRYADMSHNIKAGLGCNSIESITKEFMFSDIRPDIMEKVIQYLHFKFKYQQLLDRKAIKVSQVPKFELEPEMALDVLVAASYLQA
;
A
#
# COMPACT_ATOMS: atom_id res chain seq x y z
N MET A 1 22.28 4.03 -11.69
CA MET A 1 21.89 2.70 -12.17
C MET A 1 20.41 2.57 -11.86
N GLU A 2 19.57 2.96 -12.80
CA GLU A 2 18.14 2.65 -12.72
C GLU A 2 18.02 1.18 -13.08
N GLU A 3 17.72 0.33 -12.10
CA GLU A 3 17.26 -1.03 -12.38
C GLU A 3 15.94 -0.89 -13.13
N ASN A 4 16.01 -1.00 -14.46
CA ASN A 4 14.87 -1.34 -15.27
C ASN A 4 14.54 -2.81 -15.00
N SER A 5 13.99 -3.09 -13.81
CA SER A 5 13.48 -4.40 -13.46
C SER A 5 12.17 -4.56 -14.20
N GLU A 6 12.14 -5.39 -15.24
CA GLU A 6 10.88 -5.92 -15.79
C GLU A 6 10.03 -6.40 -14.61
N LEU A 7 8.86 -5.79 -14.42
CA LEU A 7 7.94 -6.17 -13.37
C LEU A 7 7.50 -7.61 -13.63
N ARG A 8 7.95 -8.54 -12.79
CA ARG A 8 7.48 -9.92 -12.84
C ARG A 8 6.07 -9.94 -12.29
N LEU A 9 5.20 -10.77 -12.86
CA LEU A 9 3.85 -11.00 -12.30
C LEU A 9 3.92 -11.41 -10.82
N ASP A 10 5.02 -12.05 -10.43
CA ASP A 10 5.29 -12.41 -9.04
C ASP A 10 5.48 -11.23 -8.08
N ASP A 11 5.74 -10.04 -8.61
CA ASP A 11 5.93 -8.82 -7.84
C ASP A 11 4.68 -7.95 -7.85
N ILE A 12 3.53 -8.45 -8.33
CA ILE A 12 2.26 -7.73 -8.34
C ILE A 12 1.28 -8.37 -7.36
N VAL A 13 0.62 -7.53 -6.59
CA VAL A 13 -0.48 -7.87 -5.69
C VAL A 13 -1.77 -7.29 -6.27
N LYS A 14 -2.83 -8.09 -6.28
CA LYS A 14 -4.16 -7.68 -6.71
C LYS A 14 -5.03 -7.43 -5.49
N ILE A 15 -5.63 -6.26 -5.41
CA ILE A 15 -6.52 -5.85 -4.31
C ILE A 15 -7.91 -5.60 -4.90
N THR A 16 -8.90 -6.37 -4.46
CA THR A 16 -10.30 -6.18 -4.83
C THR A 16 -11.04 -5.52 -3.67
N VAL A 17 -11.79 -4.46 -3.93
CA VAL A 17 -12.51 -3.70 -2.89
C VAL A 17 -14.04 -3.75 -3.09
N ALA A 18 -14.79 -2.96 -2.32
CA ALA A 18 -16.22 -2.78 -2.53
C ALA A 18 -16.54 -2.49 -4.00
N GLU A 19 -17.72 -2.93 -4.45
CA GLU A 19 -18.19 -2.79 -5.84
C GLU A 19 -17.36 -3.56 -6.88
N GLY A 20 -16.41 -4.40 -6.43
CA GLY A 20 -15.59 -5.23 -7.30
C GLY A 20 -14.49 -4.47 -8.03
N GLN A 21 -14.21 -3.22 -7.64
CA GLN A 21 -13.08 -2.47 -8.19
C GLN A 21 -11.75 -3.13 -7.82
N VAL A 22 -10.81 -3.17 -8.78
CA VAL A 22 -9.54 -3.89 -8.64
C VAL A 22 -8.38 -2.93 -8.79
N PHE A 23 -7.43 -3.01 -7.86
CA PHE A 23 -6.15 -2.31 -7.89
C PHE A 23 -5.01 -3.32 -8.03
N TYR A 24 -4.03 -2.99 -8.86
CA TYR A 24 -2.79 -3.74 -8.99
C TYR A 24 -1.66 -2.91 -8.40
N LEU A 25 -0.93 -3.48 -7.45
CA LEU A 25 0.12 -2.80 -6.70
C LEU A 25 1.38 -3.64 -6.71
N GLU A 26 2.54 -3.02 -6.89
CA GLU A 26 3.79 -3.75 -6.72
C GLU A 26 3.97 -4.19 -5.26
N LYS A 27 4.46 -5.40 -5.07
CA LYS A 27 4.69 -6.03 -3.77
C LYS A 27 5.53 -5.15 -2.84
N ARG A 28 6.53 -4.42 -3.37
CA ARG A 28 7.36 -3.51 -2.57
C ARG A 28 6.58 -2.40 -1.86
N TYR A 29 5.48 -1.94 -2.47
CA TYR A 29 4.58 -0.96 -1.86
C TYR A 29 3.56 -1.64 -0.94
N ALA A 30 3.03 -2.79 -1.36
CA ALA A 30 2.12 -3.60 -0.56
C ALA A 30 2.75 -4.02 0.78
N ASP A 31 4.06 -4.33 0.78
CA ASP A 31 4.85 -4.71 1.96
C ASP A 31 4.98 -3.57 3.00
N MET A 32 4.58 -2.34 2.69
CA MET A 32 4.50 -1.24 3.66
C MET A 32 3.33 -1.41 4.63
N SER A 33 2.33 -2.22 4.29
CA SER A 33 1.26 -2.69 5.17
C SER A 33 1.71 -3.97 5.87
N HIS A 34 1.67 -3.98 7.21
CA HIS A 34 2.07 -5.17 7.97
C HIS A 34 1.14 -6.36 7.68
N ASN A 35 -0.16 -6.11 7.56
CA ASN A 35 -1.14 -7.18 7.34
C ASN A 35 -1.06 -7.79 5.95
N ILE A 36 -0.86 -6.98 4.90
CA ILE A 36 -0.64 -7.51 3.55
C ILE A 36 0.67 -8.30 3.50
N LYS A 37 1.74 -7.77 4.10
CA LYS A 37 3.03 -8.47 4.20
C LYS A 37 2.93 -9.80 4.94
N ALA A 38 2.21 -9.84 6.06
CA ALA A 38 1.98 -11.06 6.83
C ALA A 38 1.16 -12.09 6.03
N GLY A 39 0.11 -11.63 5.34
CA GLY A 39 -0.70 -12.47 4.45
C GLY A 39 0.12 -13.10 3.32
N LEU A 40 1.04 -12.35 2.71
CA LEU A 40 1.98 -12.88 1.70
C LEU A 40 3.03 -13.85 2.26
N GLY A 41 3.30 -13.79 3.57
CA GLY A 41 4.34 -14.60 4.22
C GLY A 41 3.86 -15.93 4.80
N CYS A 42 2.54 -16.11 4.99
CA CYS A 42 1.95 -17.38 5.41
C CYS A 42 1.66 -18.25 4.17
N ASN A 43 1.75 -19.58 4.28
CA ASN A 43 1.32 -20.52 3.23
C ASN A 43 -0.22 -20.56 3.08
N SER A 44 -0.87 -19.40 2.99
CA SER A 44 -2.31 -19.23 2.78
C SER A 44 -2.63 -19.09 1.29
N ILE A 45 -3.91 -19.10 0.95
CA ILE A 45 -4.35 -18.95 -0.45
C ILE A 45 -3.95 -17.57 -0.98
N GLU A 46 -3.96 -16.54 -0.13
CA GLU A 46 -3.59 -15.17 -0.47
C GLU A 46 -2.10 -15.03 -0.82
N SER A 47 -1.19 -15.81 -0.22
CA SER A 47 0.22 -15.78 -0.63
C SER A 47 0.48 -16.48 -1.96
N ILE A 48 -0.28 -17.53 -2.24
CA ILE A 48 -0.21 -18.29 -3.49
C ILE A 48 -0.81 -17.48 -4.64
N THR A 49 -1.97 -16.85 -4.40
CA THR A 49 -2.73 -16.12 -5.43
C THR A 49 -2.31 -14.67 -5.55
N LYS A 50 -1.70 -14.09 -4.51
CA LYS A 50 -1.36 -12.65 -4.39
C LYS A 50 -2.60 -11.76 -4.54
N GLU A 51 -3.77 -12.29 -4.19
CA GLU A 51 -5.04 -11.60 -4.24
C GLU A 51 -5.55 -11.32 -2.82
N PHE A 52 -5.95 -10.07 -2.57
CA PHE A 52 -6.56 -9.62 -1.33
C PHE A 52 -7.94 -9.03 -1.62
N MET A 53 -8.89 -9.25 -0.71
CA MET A 53 -10.25 -8.74 -0.83
C MET A 53 -10.62 -7.91 0.40
N PHE A 54 -11.07 -6.68 0.18
CA PHE A 54 -11.53 -5.76 1.23
C PHE A 54 -12.91 -5.21 0.86
N SER A 55 -13.95 -6.03 1.04
CA SER A 55 -15.33 -5.71 0.65
C SER A 55 -15.95 -4.52 1.39
N ASP A 56 -15.42 -4.17 2.56
CA ASP A 56 -15.91 -3.08 3.39
C ASP A 56 -15.21 -1.73 3.12
N ILE A 57 -14.19 -1.71 2.26
CA ILE A 57 -13.44 -0.49 1.93
C ILE A 57 -13.94 0.04 0.60
N ARG A 58 -14.37 1.31 0.59
CA ARG A 58 -14.77 2.00 -0.64
C ARG A 58 -13.57 2.26 -1.56
N PRO A 59 -13.75 2.30 -2.89
CA PRO A 59 -12.63 2.45 -3.81
C PRO A 59 -11.84 3.75 -3.66
N ASP A 60 -12.51 4.87 -3.40
CA ASP A 60 -11.91 6.18 -3.13
C ASP A 60 -11.00 6.18 -1.89
N ILE A 61 -11.41 5.45 -0.85
CA ILE A 61 -10.63 5.26 0.37
C ILE A 61 -9.40 4.39 0.11
N MET A 62 -9.58 3.27 -0.59
CA MET A 62 -8.45 2.38 -0.93
C MET A 62 -7.42 3.10 -1.82
N GLU A 63 -7.87 3.92 -2.76
CA GLU A 63 -6.96 4.71 -3.60
C GLU A 63 -6.06 5.61 -2.74
N LYS A 64 -6.62 6.29 -1.73
CA LYS A 64 -5.85 7.12 -0.80
C LYS A 64 -4.88 6.32 0.06
N VAL A 65 -5.28 5.15 0.52
CA VAL A 65 -4.39 4.23 1.23
C VAL A 65 -3.22 3.82 0.34
N ILE A 66 -3.49 3.43 -0.91
CA ILE A 66 -2.43 3.05 -1.87
C ILE A 66 -1.49 4.24 -2.12
N GLN A 67 -2.01 5.44 -2.34
CA GLN A 67 -1.21 6.67 -2.45
C GLN A 67 -0.31 6.86 -1.22
N TYR A 68 -0.83 6.59 -0.02
CA TYR A 68 -0.04 6.64 1.22
C TYR A 68 1.05 5.55 1.28
N LEU A 69 0.78 4.32 0.85
CA LEU A 69 1.81 3.26 0.81
C LEU A 69 3.00 3.65 -0.09
N HIS A 70 2.72 4.23 -1.26
CA HIS A 70 3.75 4.77 -2.15
C HIS A 70 4.52 5.92 -1.50
N PHE A 71 3.79 6.85 -0.87
CA PHE A 71 4.38 7.97 -0.15
C PHE A 71 5.34 7.48 0.95
N LYS A 72 4.86 6.59 1.83
CA LYS A 72 5.62 6.00 2.92
C LYS A 72 6.87 5.30 2.40
N PHE A 73 6.75 4.43 1.39
CA PHE A 73 7.89 3.74 0.78
C PHE A 73 8.96 4.73 0.29
N LYS A 74 8.56 5.74 -0.50
CA LYS A 74 9.49 6.73 -1.07
C LYS A 74 10.23 7.49 0.02
N TYR A 75 9.52 8.07 0.97
CA TYR A 75 10.14 8.93 1.97
C TYR A 75 10.90 8.14 3.04
N GLN A 76 10.46 6.92 3.37
CA GLN A 76 11.23 6.02 4.24
C GLN A 76 12.58 5.67 3.61
N GLN A 77 12.62 5.31 2.32
CA GLN A 77 13.88 5.05 1.61
C GLN A 77 14.83 6.25 1.61
N LEU A 78 14.30 7.47 1.45
CA LEU A 78 15.12 8.69 1.50
C LEU A 78 15.64 9.00 2.91
N LEU A 79 14.83 8.75 3.94
CA LEU A 79 15.22 8.91 5.34
C LEU A 79 16.28 7.89 5.77
N ASP A 80 16.09 6.61 5.42
CA ASP A 80 17.01 5.51 5.75
C ASP A 80 18.41 5.75 5.15
N ARG A 81 18.44 6.27 3.91
CA ARG A 81 19.68 6.68 3.21
C ARG A 81 20.24 8.02 3.69
N LYS A 82 19.56 8.70 4.63
CA LYS A 82 19.89 10.03 5.15
C LYS A 82 19.98 11.11 4.06
N ALA A 83 19.25 10.93 2.95
CA ALA A 83 19.20 11.88 1.84
C ALA A 83 18.35 13.12 2.17
N ILE A 84 17.38 12.97 3.09
CA ILE A 84 16.53 14.03 3.61
C ILE A 84 16.41 13.93 5.14
N LYS A 85 15.97 15.01 5.78
CA LYS A 85 15.54 15.02 7.19
C LYS A 85 14.02 14.87 7.29
N VAL A 86 13.53 14.42 8.45
CA VAL A 86 12.08 14.30 8.73
C VAL A 86 11.35 15.63 8.50
N SER A 87 11.98 16.76 8.84
CA SER A 87 11.42 18.10 8.61
C SER A 87 11.23 18.49 7.14
N GLN A 88 11.81 17.72 6.21
CA GLN A 88 11.72 17.95 4.77
C GLN A 88 10.72 17.00 4.09
N VAL A 89 10.13 16.06 4.85
CA VAL A 89 9.06 15.21 4.34
C VAL A 89 7.81 16.09 4.13
N PRO A 90 7.23 16.12 2.92
CA PRO A 90 6.04 16.93 2.66
C PRO A 90 4.84 16.41 3.46
N LYS A 91 3.82 17.25 3.60
CA LYS A 91 2.55 16.80 4.18
C LYS A 91 1.84 15.90 3.17
N PHE A 92 1.28 14.79 3.65
CA PHE A 92 0.35 13.99 2.87
C PHE A 92 -1.03 14.66 2.94
N GLU A 93 -1.50 15.17 1.80
CA GLU A 93 -2.78 15.87 1.72
C GLU A 93 -3.94 14.86 1.73
N LEU A 94 -4.90 15.10 2.62
CA LEU A 94 -6.06 14.27 2.81
C LEU A 94 -7.27 15.16 3.07
N GLU A 95 -8.34 14.94 2.30
CA GLU A 95 -9.58 15.69 2.48
C GLU A 95 -10.20 15.37 3.85
N PRO A 96 -10.67 16.37 4.61
CA PRO A 96 -11.25 16.15 5.93
C PRO A 96 -12.39 15.13 5.92
N GLU A 97 -13.19 15.09 4.86
CA GLU A 97 -14.37 14.26 4.71
C GLU A 97 -14.03 12.77 4.65
N MET A 98 -12.82 12.41 4.20
CA MET A 98 -12.38 11.01 4.08
C MET A 98 -11.38 10.60 5.15
N ALA A 99 -10.98 11.52 6.03
CA ALA A 99 -9.93 11.29 7.02
C ALA A 99 -10.24 10.14 7.99
N LEU A 100 -11.50 10.05 8.44
CA LEU A 100 -11.92 8.99 9.36
C LEU A 100 -11.89 7.61 8.69
N ASP A 101 -12.43 7.50 7.49
CA ASP A 101 -12.48 6.23 6.74
C ASP A 101 -11.07 5.75 6.38
N VAL A 102 -10.19 6.67 5.95
CA VAL A 102 -8.78 6.36 5.70
C VAL A 102 -8.06 5.94 6.98
N LEU A 103 -8.35 6.55 8.12
CA LEU A 103 -7.77 6.13 9.41
C LEU A 103 -8.19 4.70 9.78
N VAL A 104 -9.47 4.37 9.62
CA VAL A 104 -9.99 3.02 9.89
C VAL A 104 -9.35 2.00 8.95
N ALA A 105 -9.31 2.29 7.65
CA ALA A 105 -8.68 1.43 6.65
C ALA A 105 -7.17 1.26 6.91
N ALA A 106 -6.45 2.35 7.23
CA ALA A 106 -5.03 2.30 7.54
C ALA A 106 -4.74 1.50 8.82
N SER A 107 -5.57 1.65 9.86
CA SER A 107 -5.47 0.85 11.08
C SER A 107 -5.69 -0.64 10.79
N TYR A 108 -6.68 -0.98 9.96
CA TYR A 108 -6.93 -2.35 9.55
C TYR A 108 -5.78 -2.94 8.72
N LEU A 109 -5.15 -2.13 7.86
CA LEU A 109 -4.01 -2.56 7.07
C LEU A 109 -2.68 -2.47 7.84
N GLN A 110 -2.70 -1.90 9.05
CA GLN A 110 -1.49 -1.55 9.81
C GLN A 110 -0.47 -0.81 8.92
N ALA A 111 -0.97 0.20 8.20
CA ALA A 111 -0.22 1.01 7.24
C ALA A 111 0.32 2.29 7.86
#